data_AF-A0A945CKF3-F1
#
_entry.id   AF-A0A945CKF3-F1
#
_cell.length_a   1.000
_cell.length_b   1.000
_cell.length_c   1.000
_cell.angle_alpha   90.00
_cell.angle_beta   90.00
_cell.angle_gamma   90.00
#
_symmetry.space_group_name_H-M   'P 1'
#
loop_
_entity.id
_entity.type
_entity.pdbx_description
1 polymer ?
#
loop_
_entity_poly.entity_id
_entity_poly.type
_entity_poly.pdbx_seq_one_letter_code
_entity_poly.pdbx_strand_id
1 'polypeptide(L)'
;MSAQDLLPLTGTDPLTWEGDIASRLVDGVDDFLARKLTDSVERRAEHWARNFSSTESYVESVEPNRRRLAHILGVRDSRVRFEAPELIGTTEQSALVGRGEGYEVFAVRWPAFGDVYGEGLLLVPTKGEPVADVVAIPDAD
;
A
#
# COMPACT_ATOMS: atom_id res chain seq x y z
N MET A 1 36.25 -39.83 26.58
CA MET A 1 34.81 -40.15 26.51
C MET A 1 34.46 -40.27 25.04
N SER A 2 34.16 -41.48 24.59
CA SER A 2 33.91 -41.78 23.18
C SER A 2 32.59 -41.13 22.76
N ALA A 3 32.62 -40.33 21.68
CA ALA A 3 31.42 -39.80 21.07
C ALA A 3 30.59 -40.98 20.58
N GLN A 4 29.38 -41.15 21.11
CA GLN A 4 28.44 -42.12 20.60
C GLN A 4 28.15 -41.77 19.14
N ASP A 5 28.32 -42.73 18.24
CA ASP A 5 27.88 -42.64 16.85
C ASP A 5 26.35 -42.44 16.83
N LEU A 6 25.93 -41.19 16.87
CA LEU A 6 24.54 -40.79 16.66
C LEU A 6 24.25 -41.03 15.17
N LEU A 7 23.70 -42.21 14.87
CA LEU A 7 23.11 -42.48 13.57
C LEU A 7 22.15 -41.33 13.23
N PRO A 8 22.28 -40.71 12.05
CA PRO A 8 21.43 -39.59 11.68
C PRO A 8 19.96 -40.04 11.66
N LEU A 9 19.07 -39.09 11.95
CA LEU A 9 17.63 -39.33 11.87
C LEU A 9 17.28 -39.82 10.45
N THR A 10 16.32 -40.73 10.35
CA THR A 10 15.91 -41.30 9.06
C THR A 10 15.52 -40.20 8.07
N GLY A 11 16.19 -40.18 6.91
CA GLY A 11 15.96 -39.17 5.88
C GLY A 11 16.76 -37.87 6.06
N THR A 12 17.76 -37.85 6.95
CA THR A 12 18.65 -36.69 7.14
C THR A 12 20.12 -37.07 6.97
N ASP A 13 20.93 -36.13 6.52
CA ASP A 13 22.39 -36.25 6.47
C ASP A 13 23.01 -35.61 7.72
N PRO A 14 24.14 -36.14 8.24
CA PRO A 14 24.88 -35.52 9.34
C PRO A 14 25.31 -34.08 8.99
N LEU A 15 25.16 -33.15 9.95
CA LEU A 15 25.64 -31.79 9.77
C LEU A 15 27.16 -31.73 9.91
N THR A 16 27.89 -31.77 8.79
CA THR A 16 29.36 -31.76 8.75
C THR A 16 29.95 -30.36 8.58
N TRP A 17 29.21 -29.31 8.96
CA TRP A 17 29.67 -27.93 8.78
C TRP A 17 30.64 -27.55 9.89
N GLU A 18 31.77 -26.96 9.53
CA GLU A 18 32.79 -26.46 10.46
C GLU A 18 32.73 -24.92 10.54
N GLY A 19 33.20 -24.35 11.66
CA GLY A 19 33.26 -22.89 11.89
C GLY A 19 31.99 -22.30 12.52
N ASP A 20 31.73 -21.02 12.27
CA ASP A 20 30.54 -20.33 12.80
C ASP A 20 29.29 -20.67 11.98
N ILE A 21 28.60 -21.71 12.45
CA ILE A 21 27.35 -22.19 11.84
C ILE A 21 26.24 -21.14 11.90
N ALA A 22 26.20 -20.31 12.94
CA ALA A 22 25.13 -19.31 13.10
C ALA A 22 25.24 -18.24 12.01
N SER A 23 26.44 -17.72 11.78
CA SER A 23 26.69 -16.76 10.69
C SER A 23 26.35 -17.36 9.33
N ARG A 24 26.75 -18.62 9.07
CA ARG A 24 26.42 -19.31 7.82
C ARG A 24 24.91 -19.49 7.59
N LEU A 25 24.14 -19.71 8.65
CA LEU A 25 22.68 -19.79 8.55
C LEU A 25 22.07 -18.43 8.23
N VAL A 26 22.56 -17.36 8.86
CA VAL A 26 22.11 -15.98 8.57
C VAL A 26 22.38 -15.62 7.12
N ASP A 27 23.60 -15.81 6.64
CA ASP A 27 23.98 -15.54 5.24
C ASP A 27 23.10 -16.33 4.26
N GLY A 28 22.86 -17.61 4.56
CA GLY A 28 22.00 -18.47 3.73
C GLY A 28 20.52 -18.04 3.74
N VAL A 29 20.01 -17.52 4.87
CA VAL A 29 18.66 -16.96 4.95
C VAL A 29 18.57 -15.67 4.13
N ASP A 30 19.56 -14.79 4.23
CA ASP A 30 19.61 -13.55 3.46
C ASP A 30 19.64 -13.83 1.96
N ASP A 31 20.52 -14.72 1.50
CA ASP A 31 20.60 -15.16 0.10
C ASP A 31 19.27 -15.77 -0.39
N PHE A 32 18.64 -16.59 0.47
CA PHE A 32 17.34 -17.18 0.16
C PHE A 32 16.26 -16.11 0.01
N LEU A 33 16.16 -15.18 0.95
CA LEU A 33 15.15 -14.12 0.94
C LEU A 33 15.36 -13.14 -0.22
N ALA A 34 16.61 -12.76 -0.50
CA ALA A 34 16.96 -11.93 -1.65
C ALA A 34 16.52 -12.57 -2.97
N ARG A 35 16.78 -13.88 -3.15
CA ARG A 35 16.27 -14.63 -4.31
C ARG A 35 14.75 -14.67 -4.34
N LYS A 36 14.07 -14.86 -3.21
CA LYS A 36 12.60 -14.84 -3.16
C LYS A 36 12.01 -13.47 -3.50
N LEU A 37 12.68 -12.37 -3.16
CA LEU A 37 12.30 -11.03 -3.57
C LEU A 37 12.42 -10.85 -5.09
N THR A 38 13.50 -11.33 -5.70
CA THR A 38 13.67 -11.32 -7.16
C THR A 38 12.59 -12.18 -7.84
N ASP A 39 12.42 -13.44 -7.41
CA ASP A 39 11.39 -14.33 -7.95
C ASP A 39 9.97 -13.75 -7.83
N SER A 40 9.70 -12.99 -6.77
CA SER A 40 8.39 -12.38 -6.51
C SER A 40 7.98 -11.39 -7.61
N VAL A 41 8.94 -10.74 -8.28
CA VAL A 41 8.65 -9.84 -9.41
C VAL A 41 7.97 -10.59 -10.54
N GLU A 42 8.53 -11.74 -10.94
CA GLU A 42 8.02 -12.55 -12.04
C GLU A 42 6.70 -13.22 -11.65
N ARG A 43 6.64 -13.83 -10.47
CA ARG A 43 5.43 -14.53 -9.98
C ARG A 43 4.23 -13.61 -9.79
N ARG A 44 4.46 -12.31 -9.52
CA ARG A 44 3.35 -11.35 -9.38
C ARG A 44 2.46 -11.30 -10.61
N ALA A 45 3.02 -11.44 -11.82
CA ALA A 45 2.26 -11.39 -13.06
C ALA A 45 1.23 -12.53 -13.17
N GLU A 46 1.53 -13.72 -12.62
CA GLU A 46 0.65 -14.89 -12.62
C GLU A 46 -0.67 -14.64 -11.87
N HIS A 47 -0.66 -13.71 -10.91
CA HIS A 47 -1.85 -13.33 -10.15
C HIS A 47 -2.73 -12.29 -10.88
N TRP A 48 -2.38 -11.87 -12.10
CA TRP A 48 -3.10 -10.86 -12.86
C TRP A 48 -3.62 -11.41 -14.20
N ALA A 49 -4.82 -11.97 -14.18
CA ALA A 49 -5.54 -12.39 -15.40
C ALA A 49 -6.29 -11.23 -16.09
N ARG A 50 -5.60 -10.11 -16.33
CA ARG A 50 -6.21 -8.87 -16.83
C ARG A 50 -6.81 -9.06 -18.24
N ASN A 51 -8.09 -8.75 -18.40
CA ASN A 51 -8.74 -8.71 -19.70
C ASN A 51 -8.86 -7.27 -20.20
N PHE A 52 -8.19 -6.96 -21.31
CA PHE A 52 -8.18 -5.62 -21.90
C PHE A 52 -9.17 -5.44 -23.06
N SER A 53 -10.09 -6.38 -23.27
CA SER A 53 -11.06 -6.31 -24.38
C SER A 53 -12.09 -5.19 -24.24
N SER A 54 -12.39 -4.78 -23.01
CA SER A 54 -13.27 -3.65 -22.69
C SER A 54 -13.03 -3.16 -21.25
N THR A 55 -13.54 -1.98 -20.91
CA THR A 55 -13.51 -1.46 -19.54
C THR A 55 -14.21 -2.39 -18.56
N GLU A 56 -15.40 -2.89 -18.92
CA GLU A 56 -16.19 -3.79 -18.07
C GLU A 56 -15.44 -5.11 -17.83
N SER A 57 -14.92 -5.72 -18.90
CA SER A 57 -14.14 -6.95 -18.81
C SER A 57 -12.86 -6.78 -17.98
N TYR A 58 -12.22 -5.62 -18.06
CA TYR A 58 -11.06 -5.31 -17.22
C TYR A 58 -11.44 -5.27 -15.75
N VAL A 59 -12.52 -4.55 -15.41
CA VAL A 59 -13.02 -4.43 -14.04
C VAL A 59 -13.34 -5.81 -13.45
N GLU A 60 -14.07 -6.64 -14.18
CA GLU A 60 -14.39 -8.01 -13.76
C GLU A 60 -13.13 -8.85 -13.55
N SER A 61 -12.17 -8.78 -14.47
CA SER A 61 -10.95 -9.60 -14.43
C SER A 61 -10.05 -9.30 -13.22
N VAL A 62 -10.07 -8.07 -12.71
CA VAL A 62 -9.25 -7.65 -11.56
C VAL A 62 -9.99 -7.72 -10.22
N GLU A 63 -11.29 -7.99 -10.23
CA GLU A 63 -12.13 -7.98 -9.03
C GLU A 63 -11.67 -8.94 -7.92
N PRO A 64 -11.17 -10.17 -8.20
CA PRO A 64 -10.60 -11.02 -7.16
C PRO A 64 -9.42 -10.37 -6.42
N ASN A 65 -8.56 -9.64 -7.15
CA ASN A 65 -7.43 -8.93 -6.58
C ASN A 65 -7.87 -7.71 -5.77
N ARG A 66 -8.91 -6.99 -6.21
CA ARG A 66 -9.51 -5.88 -5.44
C ARG A 66 -10.06 -6.37 -4.10
N ARG A 67 -10.82 -7.47 -4.09
CA ARG A 67 -11.34 -8.07 -2.85
C ARG A 67 -10.22 -8.54 -1.92
N ARG A 68 -9.18 -9.17 -2.47
CA ARG A 68 -8.01 -9.59 -1.69
C ARG A 68 -7.27 -8.40 -1.08
N LEU A 69 -7.04 -7.34 -1.87
CA LEU A 69 -6.41 -6.12 -1.38
C LEU A 69 -7.24 -5.46 -0.28
N ALA A 70 -8.57 -5.36 -0.48
CA ALA A 70 -9.47 -4.81 0.52
C ALA A 70 -9.42 -5.59 1.85
N HIS A 71 -9.34 -6.93 1.77
CA HIS A 71 -9.19 -7.79 2.93
C HIS A 71 -7.90 -7.53 3.70
N ILE A 72 -6.77 -7.40 2.98
CA ILE A 72 -5.43 -7.14 3.54
C ILE A 72 -5.38 -5.76 4.20
N LEU A 73 -5.91 -4.73 3.53
CA LEU A 73 -5.93 -3.35 4.02
C LEU A 73 -6.96 -3.12 5.13
N GLY A 74 -7.85 -4.08 5.40
CA GLY A 74 -8.92 -3.91 6.39
C GLY A 74 -10.05 -2.97 5.95
N VAL A 75 -10.10 -2.52 4.69
CA VAL A 75 -11.14 -1.61 4.15
C VAL A 75 -12.43 -2.37 3.82
N ARG A 76 -13.02 -3.01 4.83
CA ARG A 76 -14.21 -3.88 4.69
C ARG A 76 -15.52 -3.15 4.92
N ASP A 77 -15.47 -2.04 5.64
CA ASP A 77 -16.64 -1.25 5.98
C ASP A 77 -17.07 -0.35 4.83
N SER A 78 -18.36 -0.05 4.78
CA SER A 78 -18.88 0.92 3.82
C SER A 78 -18.29 2.29 4.10
N ARG A 79 -17.83 2.98 3.05
CA ARG A 79 -17.35 4.36 3.18
C ARG A 79 -18.47 5.26 3.69
N VAL A 80 -18.13 6.17 4.58
CA VAL A 80 -19.05 7.25 4.99
C VAL A 80 -19.32 8.11 3.76
N ARG A 81 -20.59 8.23 3.38
CA ARG A 81 -20.99 9.09 2.25
C ARG A 81 -21.01 10.54 2.71
N PHE A 82 -20.46 11.41 1.88
CA PHE A 82 -20.54 12.86 2.01
C PHE A 82 -20.61 13.48 0.61
N GLU A 83 -21.22 14.65 0.47
CA GLU A 83 -21.40 15.31 -0.83
C GLU A 83 -20.12 16.02 -1.30
N ALA A 84 -19.49 16.77 -0.40
CA ALA A 84 -18.23 17.48 -0.65
C ALA A 84 -17.45 17.67 0.67
N PRO A 85 -16.12 17.85 0.61
CA PRO A 85 -15.34 18.24 1.79
C PRO A 85 -15.86 19.54 2.41
N GLU A 86 -15.82 19.61 3.74
CA GLU A 86 -16.21 20.80 4.50
C GLU A 86 -15.03 21.78 4.55
N LEU A 87 -15.30 23.08 4.35
CA LEU A 87 -14.32 24.14 4.56
C LEU A 87 -14.03 24.31 6.06
N ILE A 88 -12.77 24.31 6.46
CA ILE A 88 -12.34 24.53 7.85
C ILE A 88 -12.10 26.01 8.08
N GLY A 89 -13.00 26.69 8.79
CA GLY A 89 -12.84 28.10 9.14
C GLY A 89 -13.70 28.54 10.33
N THR A 90 -13.42 29.73 10.85
CA THR A 90 -14.19 30.42 11.89
C THR A 90 -14.56 31.82 11.43
N THR A 91 -15.27 32.59 12.26
CA THR A 91 -15.55 34.00 12.00
C THR A 91 -14.29 34.88 12.02
N GLU A 92 -13.22 34.41 12.66
CA GLU A 92 -11.94 35.13 12.75
C GLU A 92 -10.90 34.59 11.76
N GLN A 93 -10.97 33.30 11.41
CA GLN A 93 -10.01 32.62 10.55
C GLN A 93 -10.69 32.04 9.32
N SER A 94 -10.33 32.54 8.14
CA SER A 94 -10.85 32.03 6.86
C SER A 94 -10.35 30.62 6.56
N ALA A 95 -11.20 29.83 5.89
CA ALA A 95 -10.78 28.57 5.28
C ALA A 95 -9.85 28.78 4.08
N LEU A 96 -9.86 29.95 3.46
CA LEU A 96 -8.91 30.32 2.43
C LEU A 96 -7.54 30.62 3.07
N VAL A 97 -6.61 29.69 2.93
CA VAL A 97 -5.29 29.75 3.58
C VAL A 97 -4.18 30.26 2.67
N GLY A 98 -4.42 30.36 1.36
CA GLY A 98 -3.42 30.85 0.41
C GLY A 98 -3.95 31.10 -0.99
N ARG A 99 -3.13 31.79 -1.79
CA ARG A 99 -3.35 32.03 -3.22
C ARG A 99 -2.06 31.80 -3.97
N GLY A 100 -2.14 31.11 -5.11
CA GLY A 100 -1.06 30.98 -6.07
C GLY A 100 -1.38 31.69 -7.38
N GLU A 101 -0.58 31.43 -8.41
CA GLU A 101 -0.85 31.93 -9.75
C GLU A 101 -2.04 31.17 -10.37
N GLY A 102 -3.23 31.77 -10.28
CA GLY A 102 -4.44 31.25 -10.92
C GLY A 102 -5.22 30.21 -10.10
N TYR A 103 -4.94 30.06 -8.81
CA TYR A 103 -5.69 29.18 -7.91
C TYR A 103 -5.76 29.71 -6.48
N GLU A 104 -6.80 29.30 -5.76
CA GLU A 104 -7.02 29.52 -4.34
C GLU A 104 -6.83 28.20 -3.56
N VAL A 105 -6.33 28.29 -2.32
CA VAL A 105 -6.03 27.15 -1.46
C VAL A 105 -6.92 27.18 -0.23
N PHE A 106 -7.76 26.16 -0.06
CA PHE A 106 -8.68 26.05 1.07
C PHE A 106 -8.28 24.92 2.01
N ALA A 107 -8.33 25.17 3.32
CA ALA A 107 -8.30 24.12 4.32
C ALA A 107 -9.65 23.39 4.34
N VAL A 108 -9.63 22.07 4.20
CA VAL A 108 -10.83 21.23 4.13
C VAL A 108 -10.73 20.02 5.03
N ARG A 109 -11.88 19.48 5.45
CA ARG A 109 -12.01 18.17 6.10
C ARG A 109 -13.08 17.31 5.46
N TRP A 110 -12.99 16.00 5.62
CA TRP A 110 -14.02 15.05 5.20
C TRP A 110 -14.13 13.89 6.20
N PRO A 111 -15.31 13.28 6.37
CA PRO A 111 -15.46 12.13 7.26
C PRO A 111 -14.69 10.93 6.69
N ALA A 112 -13.87 10.31 7.53
CA ALA A 112 -13.13 9.09 7.18
C ALA A 112 -13.92 7.85 7.64
N PHE A 113 -14.12 7.70 8.95
CA PHE A 113 -14.91 6.66 9.58
C PHE A 113 -15.26 7.06 11.02
N GLY A 114 -16.42 6.64 11.53
CA GLY A 114 -16.85 7.00 12.88
C GLY A 114 -16.83 8.51 13.11
N ASP A 115 -16.07 8.95 14.11
CA ASP A 115 -15.78 10.34 14.47
C ASP A 115 -14.41 10.84 13.96
N VAL A 116 -13.74 10.06 13.11
CA VAL A 116 -12.43 10.40 12.51
C VAL A 116 -12.62 11.15 11.20
N TYR A 117 -11.89 12.25 11.06
CA TYR A 117 -11.87 13.10 9.87
C TYR A 117 -10.49 13.07 9.22
N GLY A 118 -10.48 13.07 7.88
CA GLY A 118 -9.30 13.45 7.12
C GLY A 118 -9.30 14.97 6.92
N GLU A 119 -8.12 15.57 6.95
CA GLU A 119 -7.92 16.99 6.66
C GLU A 119 -6.91 17.15 5.52
N GLY A 120 -7.01 18.26 4.79
CA GLY A 120 -6.11 18.54 3.69
C GLY A 120 -6.32 19.91 3.08
N LEU A 121 -5.67 20.12 1.94
CA LEU A 121 -5.76 21.34 1.16
C LEU A 121 -6.50 21.07 -0.15
N LEU A 122 -7.50 21.89 -0.45
CA LEU A 122 -8.20 21.91 -1.72
C LEU A 122 -7.72 23.11 -2.54
N LEU A 123 -7.13 22.83 -3.70
CA LEU A 123 -6.66 23.84 -4.63
C LEU A 123 -7.70 24.01 -5.75
N VAL A 124 -8.29 25.20 -5.86
CA VAL A 124 -9.34 25.49 -6.83
C VAL A 124 -8.86 26.54 -7.83
N PRO A 125 -8.87 26.27 -9.14
CA PRO A 125 -8.56 27.27 -10.16
C PRO A 125 -9.49 28.48 -10.07
N THR A 126 -8.94 29.69 -10.17
CA THR A 126 -9.73 30.93 -10.17
C THR A 126 -10.22 31.35 -11.56
N LYS A 127 -9.72 30.69 -12.60
CA LYS A 127 -10.02 31.04 -14.00
C LYS A 127 -10.45 29.79 -14.76
N GLY A 128 -11.59 29.90 -15.43
CA GLY A 128 -12.17 28.79 -16.20
C GLY A 128 -12.82 27.74 -15.31
N GLU A 129 -13.43 26.75 -15.97
CA GLU A 129 -14.04 25.60 -15.31
C GLU A 129 -12.98 24.52 -15.07
N PRO A 130 -12.95 23.87 -13.88
CA PRO A 130 -12.07 22.73 -13.65
C PRO A 130 -12.31 21.63 -14.69
N VAL A 131 -11.25 21.16 -15.33
CA VAL A 131 -11.33 20.09 -16.36
C VAL A 131 -11.07 18.69 -15.79
N ALA A 132 -10.52 18.61 -14.59
CA ALA A 132 -10.21 17.36 -13.89
C ALA A 132 -9.96 17.63 -12.39
N ASP A 133 -10.14 16.58 -11.58
CA ASP A 133 -9.73 16.54 -10.17
C ASP A 133 -8.50 15.66 -9.99
N VAL A 134 -7.60 16.07 -9.10
CA VAL A 134 -6.37 15.35 -8.76
C VAL A 134 -6.28 15.18 -7.25
N VAL A 135 -6.05 13.94 -6.81
CA VAL A 135 -5.69 13.64 -5.42
C VAL A 135 -4.18 13.54 -5.34
N ALA A 136 -3.54 14.55 -4.75
CA ALA A 136 -2.11 14.56 -4.51
C ALA A 136 -1.80 14.04 -3.09
N ILE A 137 -1.01 12.97 -3.00
CA ILE A 137 -0.52 12.41 -1.73
C ILE A 137 0.99 12.70 -1.69
N PRO A 138 1.48 13.50 -0.72
CA PRO A 138 2.90 13.80 -0.61
C PRO A 138 3.69 12.55 -0.19
N ASP A 139 5.01 12.62 -0.33
CA ASP A 139 5.90 11.61 0.25
C ASP A 139 5.72 11.55 1.77
N ALA A 140 5.95 10.37 2.35
CA ALA A 140 5.74 10.07 3.76
C ALA A 140 7.05 10.07 4.58
N ASP A 141 8.08 10.77 4.11
CA ASP A 141 9.40 10.93 4.77
C ASP A 141 9.32 11.31 6.26
#